data_AF-H1W1B9-F1
#
_entry.id   AF-H1W1B9-F1
#
_cell.length_a   1.000
_cell.length_b   1.000
_cell.length_c   1.000
_cell.angle_alpha   90.00
_cell.angle_beta   90.00
_cell.angle_gamma   90.00
#
_symmetry.space_group_name_H-M   'P 1'
#
loop_
_entity.id
_entity.type
_entity.pdbx_description
1 polymer ?
#
loop_
_entity_poly.entity_id
_entity_poly.type
_entity_poly.pdbx_seq_one_letter_code
_entity_poly.pdbx_strand_id
1 'polypeptide(L)'
;MSDVVKGVEWAATSHTEQVKAAKDGKRKGFKGSVANMSLGGGKTQALDAVVNAAVDAGIHFAVAAGNDNADACNYSPAAAAKAVTVGATELGDRRSYFSNYGKCTDIFAPGTNIKSTWIGSKYAVNTISGTSMASPHICGLLAYYLSLQPASDSEYSVAPITPEKLKKALISVGTVGALADIPRDTPNVLAWNGGGCNNYTSIVEAGSVTIEREAEDSTIDDLEKAIEEDFEVLSGQVVKGAKNVGSKAEKFAKKIHNLVEEELKTFLKETAL
;
A
#
# COMPACT_ATOMS: atom_id res chain seq x y z
N MET A 1 11.61 6.22 19.96
CA MET A 1 10.93 4.95 19.60
C MET A 1 10.77 3.98 20.79
N SER A 2 11.47 4.16 21.91
CA SER A 2 11.34 3.31 23.11
C SER A 2 9.91 3.25 23.66
N ASP A 3 9.18 4.36 23.67
CA ASP A 3 7.82 4.40 24.20
C ASP A 3 6.83 3.65 23.29
N VAL A 4 7.07 3.66 21.98
CA VAL A 4 6.30 2.86 21.02
C VAL A 4 6.52 1.37 21.28
N VAL A 5 7.77 0.95 21.50
CA VAL A 5 8.10 -0.44 21.86
C VAL A 5 7.37 -0.87 23.13
N LYS A 6 7.41 -0.04 24.19
CA LYS A 6 6.65 -0.30 25.43
C LYS A 6 5.14 -0.35 25.20
N GLY A 7 4.60 0.46 24.29
CA GLY A 7 3.19 0.41 23.92
C GLY A 7 2.80 -0.91 23.24
N VAL A 8 3.65 -1.44 22.36
CA VAL A 8 3.44 -2.76 21.74
C VAL A 8 3.52 -3.89 22.77
N GLU A 9 4.51 -3.83 23.67
CA GLU A 9 4.65 -4.79 24.77
C GLU A 9 3.42 -4.78 25.70
N TRP A 10 2.93 -3.59 26.06
CA TRP A 10 1.72 -3.44 26.86
C TRP A 10 0.50 -4.05 26.14
N ALA A 11 0.36 -3.81 24.84
CA ALA A 11 -0.73 -4.38 24.05
C ALA A 11 -0.67 -5.92 24.01
N ALA A 12 0.52 -6.49 23.82
CA ALA A 12 0.74 -7.95 23.85
C ALA A 12 0.40 -8.56 25.23
N THR A 13 0.81 -7.90 26.31
CA THR A 13 0.49 -8.33 27.68
C THR A 13 -1.02 -8.29 27.92
N SER A 14 -1.66 -7.16 27.58
CA SER A 14 -3.12 -6.99 27.69
C SER A 14 -3.88 -8.04 26.87
N HIS A 15 -3.46 -8.31 25.64
CA HIS A 15 -4.04 -9.37 24.81
C HIS A 15 -3.97 -10.74 25.49
N THR A 16 -2.80 -11.09 26.05
CA THR A 16 -2.61 -12.38 26.74
C THR A 16 -3.54 -12.50 27.96
N GLU A 17 -3.72 -11.42 28.72
CA GLU A 17 -4.67 -11.37 29.82
C GLU A 17 -6.11 -11.54 29.34
N GLN A 18 -6.50 -10.89 28.24
CA GLN A 18 -7.84 -11.05 27.65
C GLN A 18 -8.09 -12.47 27.13
N VAL A 19 -7.09 -13.10 26.50
CA VAL A 19 -7.16 -14.50 26.06
C VAL A 19 -7.36 -15.42 27.27
N LYS A 20 -6.62 -15.20 28.36
CA LYS A 20 -6.78 -15.97 29.59
C LYS A 20 -8.17 -15.76 30.21
N ALA A 21 -8.62 -14.50 30.31
CA ALA A 21 -9.95 -14.20 30.82
C ALA A 21 -11.07 -14.83 29.98
N ALA A 22 -10.91 -14.90 28.66
CA ALA A 22 -11.86 -15.56 27.78
C ALA A 22 -11.89 -17.08 28.01
N LYS A 23 -10.72 -17.73 28.12
CA LYS A 23 -10.60 -19.16 28.45
C LYS A 23 -11.19 -19.50 29.83
N ASP A 24 -11.03 -18.62 30.80
CA ASP A 24 -11.60 -18.75 32.15
C ASP A 24 -13.10 -18.40 32.22
N GLY A 25 -13.74 -18.06 31.09
CA GLY A 25 -15.15 -17.65 31.05
C GLY A 25 -15.46 -16.26 31.64
N LYS A 26 -14.42 -15.50 32.03
CA LYS A 26 -14.53 -14.14 32.59
C LYS A 26 -14.72 -13.06 31.52
N ARG A 27 -14.45 -13.37 30.25
CA ARG A 27 -14.65 -12.48 29.11
C ARG A 27 -15.44 -13.18 28.00
N LYS A 28 -16.74 -12.94 27.94
CA LYS A 28 -17.62 -13.47 26.88
C LYS A 28 -17.44 -12.71 25.57
N GLY A 29 -17.54 -13.42 24.45
CA GLY A 29 -17.52 -12.83 23.11
C GLY A 29 -16.17 -12.31 22.63
N PHE A 30 -15.06 -12.63 23.31
CA PHE A 30 -13.73 -12.25 22.83
C PHE A 30 -13.34 -13.09 21.60
N LYS A 31 -12.98 -12.40 20.51
CA LYS A 31 -12.60 -13.03 19.23
C LYS A 31 -11.13 -12.87 18.87
N GLY A 32 -10.43 -11.94 19.52
CA GLY A 32 -9.06 -11.57 19.22
C GLY A 32 -8.84 -10.09 19.45
N SER A 33 -7.64 -9.63 19.09
CA SER A 33 -7.24 -8.23 19.20
C SER A 33 -6.62 -7.78 17.88
N VAL A 34 -6.98 -6.57 17.46
CA VAL A 34 -6.36 -5.89 16.32
C VAL A 34 -5.62 -4.65 16.81
N ALA A 35 -4.55 -4.29 16.13
CA ALA A 35 -3.78 -3.09 16.41
C ALA A 35 -3.50 -2.34 15.10
N ASN A 36 -3.74 -1.03 15.12
CA ASN A 36 -3.37 -0.13 14.03
C ASN A 36 -2.16 0.71 14.46
N MET A 37 -1.13 0.74 13.63
CA MET A 37 0.02 1.63 13.80
C MET A 37 0.11 2.60 12.62
N SER A 38 -0.69 3.66 12.70
CA SER A 38 -0.64 4.82 11.78
C SER A 38 0.55 5.74 12.08
N LEU A 39 1.73 5.14 12.24
CA LEU A 39 2.99 5.80 12.55
C LEU A 39 4.12 5.09 11.81
N GLY A 40 5.27 5.76 11.71
CA GLY A 40 6.46 5.15 11.16
C GLY A 40 7.67 6.07 11.25
N GLY A 41 8.82 5.53 10.90
CA GLY A 41 10.08 6.25 10.76
C GLY A 41 11.12 5.34 10.11
N GLY A 42 12.38 5.76 10.11
CA GLY A 42 13.48 4.95 9.59
C GLY A 42 13.57 3.57 10.26
N LYS A 43 14.03 2.58 9.50
CA LYS A 43 14.12 1.18 9.92
C LYS A 43 14.83 1.01 11.26
N THR A 44 14.22 0.23 12.14
CA THR A 44 14.86 -0.26 13.36
C THR A 44 14.48 -1.70 13.66
N GLN A 45 15.50 -2.52 13.92
CA GLN A 45 15.30 -3.92 14.29
C GLN A 45 14.42 -4.09 15.54
N ALA A 46 14.56 -3.21 16.53
CA ALA A 46 13.82 -3.30 17.78
C ALA A 46 12.31 -3.14 17.59
N LEU A 47 11.87 -2.18 16.77
CA LEU A 47 10.44 -1.97 16.52
C LEU A 47 9.86 -3.12 15.68
N ASP A 48 10.55 -3.56 14.63
CA ASP A 48 10.08 -4.68 13.82
C ASP A 48 10.00 -5.98 14.64
N ALA A 49 10.99 -6.23 15.50
CA ALA A 49 11.03 -7.41 16.36
C ALA A 49 9.88 -7.43 17.37
N VAL A 50 9.59 -6.30 18.04
CA VAL A 50 8.50 -6.26 19.03
C VAL A 50 7.12 -6.38 18.35
N VAL A 51 6.94 -5.80 17.16
CA VAL A 51 5.70 -5.97 16.39
C VAL A 51 5.54 -7.42 15.95
N ASN A 52 6.58 -8.04 15.40
CA ASN A 52 6.54 -9.46 15.03
C ASN A 52 6.24 -10.37 16.23
N ALA A 53 6.84 -10.10 17.40
CA ALA A 53 6.58 -10.86 18.62
C ALA A 53 5.13 -10.68 19.13
N ALA A 54 4.57 -9.47 19.03
CA ALA A 54 3.17 -9.22 19.37
C ALA A 54 2.20 -9.93 18.40
N VAL A 55 2.57 -10.04 17.12
CA VAL A 55 1.83 -10.86 16.16
C VAL A 55 1.93 -12.34 16.50
N ASP A 56 3.10 -12.84 16.88
CA ASP A 56 3.26 -14.23 17.35
C ASP A 56 2.44 -14.53 18.61
N ALA A 57 2.25 -13.54 19.47
CA ALA A 57 1.39 -13.64 20.65
C ALA A 57 -0.12 -13.69 20.31
N GLY A 58 -0.51 -13.42 19.05
CA GLY A 58 -1.90 -13.54 18.57
C GLY A 58 -2.59 -12.23 18.19
N ILE A 59 -1.90 -11.08 18.26
CA ILE A 59 -2.48 -9.80 17.85
C ILE A 59 -2.37 -9.62 16.34
N HIS A 60 -3.43 -9.14 15.69
CA HIS A 60 -3.41 -8.81 14.27
C HIS A 60 -2.99 -7.34 14.08
N PHE A 61 -1.84 -7.09 13.46
CA PHE A 61 -1.34 -5.74 13.23
C PHE A 61 -1.59 -5.27 11.79
N ALA A 62 -2.11 -4.06 11.65
CA ALA A 62 -2.03 -3.26 10.42
C ALA A 62 -1.07 -2.08 10.67
N VAL A 63 -0.14 -1.87 9.75
CA VAL A 63 0.89 -0.83 9.87
C VAL A 63 0.98 0.01 8.59
N ALA A 64 1.26 1.30 8.75
CA ALA A 64 1.45 2.21 7.63
C ALA A 64 2.76 1.90 6.87
N ALA A 65 2.73 1.88 5.54
CA ALA A 65 3.93 1.68 4.72
C ALA A 65 4.91 2.87 4.76
N GLY A 66 4.41 4.09 4.98
CA GLY A 66 5.17 5.35 5.00
C GLY A 66 4.82 6.27 3.82
N ASN A 67 5.21 7.55 3.92
CA ASN A 67 4.73 8.63 3.04
C ASN A 67 5.87 9.32 2.27
N ASP A 68 6.93 8.57 1.96
CA ASP A 68 8.18 9.10 1.45
C ASP A 68 8.42 8.74 -0.02
N ASN A 69 7.45 8.11 -0.67
CA ASN A 69 7.58 7.54 -2.02
C ASN A 69 8.85 6.68 -2.16
N ALA A 70 9.07 5.79 -1.18
CA ALA A 70 10.30 4.99 -1.06
C ALA A 70 10.00 3.51 -0.76
N ASP A 71 11.05 2.68 -0.74
CA ASP A 71 10.95 1.27 -0.35
C ASP A 71 10.53 1.14 1.13
N ALA A 72 9.34 0.58 1.36
CA ALA A 72 8.76 0.33 2.68
C ALA A 72 9.66 -0.55 3.56
N CYS A 73 10.54 -1.37 2.97
CA CYS A 73 11.50 -2.18 3.72
C CYS A 73 12.56 -1.36 4.49
N ASN A 74 12.66 -0.05 4.22
CA ASN A 74 13.54 0.90 4.91
C ASN A 74 12.83 1.65 6.06
N TYR A 75 11.59 1.27 6.38
CA TYR A 75 10.78 1.92 7.41
C TYR A 75 10.30 0.92 8.44
N SER A 76 10.18 1.36 9.69
CA SER A 76 9.59 0.56 10.76
C SER A 76 8.34 1.26 11.31
N PRO A 77 7.25 0.52 11.57
CA PRO A 77 7.15 -0.96 11.54
C PRO A 77 6.79 -1.56 10.16
N ALA A 78 6.86 -0.79 9.07
CA ALA A 78 6.52 -1.28 7.72
C ALA A 78 7.32 -2.52 7.28
N ALA A 79 8.57 -2.67 7.75
CA ALA A 79 9.42 -3.84 7.49
C ALA A 79 9.14 -5.05 8.41
N ALA A 80 8.20 -4.96 9.35
CA ALA A 80 7.83 -6.07 10.23
C ALA A 80 7.07 -7.15 9.45
N ALA A 81 7.76 -8.24 9.10
CA ALA A 81 7.27 -9.30 8.20
C ALA A 81 5.89 -9.91 8.55
N LYS A 82 5.51 -9.94 9.84
CA LYS A 82 4.28 -10.60 10.30
C LYS A 82 3.08 -9.66 10.37
N ALA A 83 3.29 -8.34 10.41
CA ALA A 83 2.20 -7.37 10.34
C ALA A 83 1.66 -7.28 8.89
N VAL A 84 0.49 -6.65 8.72
CA VAL A 84 -0.02 -6.27 7.40
C VAL A 84 0.43 -4.84 7.11
N THR A 85 1.36 -4.66 6.18
CA THR A 85 1.86 -3.34 5.78
C THR A 85 1.02 -2.76 4.66
N VAL A 86 0.54 -1.54 4.88
CA VAL A 86 -0.54 -0.93 4.10
C VAL A 86 -0.06 0.30 3.35
N GLY A 87 -0.07 0.21 2.02
CA GLY A 87 0.12 1.35 1.12
C GLY A 87 -1.17 2.16 0.93
N ALA A 88 -1.04 3.39 0.45
CA ALA A 88 -2.16 4.30 0.22
C ALA A 88 -2.53 4.38 -1.26
N THR A 89 -3.82 4.45 -1.54
CA THR A 89 -4.37 4.74 -2.86
C THR A 89 -5.21 6.00 -2.87
N GLU A 90 -5.43 6.52 -4.07
CA GLU A 90 -6.38 7.58 -4.34
C GLU A 90 -7.61 7.09 -5.13
N LEU A 91 -8.57 7.99 -5.33
CA LEU A 91 -9.89 7.68 -5.90
C LEU A 91 -9.83 7.08 -7.32
N GLY A 92 -8.77 7.36 -8.08
CA GLY A 92 -8.61 6.88 -9.46
C GLY A 92 -7.94 5.52 -9.59
N ASP A 93 -7.97 4.68 -8.55
CA ASP A 93 -7.28 3.39 -8.49
C ASP A 93 -5.81 3.52 -8.92
N ARG A 94 -5.11 4.47 -8.29
CA ARG A 94 -3.68 4.71 -8.43
C ARG A 94 -3.06 4.71 -7.04
N ARG A 95 -1.81 4.25 -6.94
CA ARG A 95 -1.01 4.47 -5.73
C ARG A 95 -0.94 5.96 -5.45
N SER A 96 -1.20 6.38 -4.21
CA SER A 96 -0.98 7.77 -3.81
C SER A 96 0.48 8.13 -4.05
N TYR A 97 0.78 9.27 -4.68
CA TYR A 97 2.16 9.63 -5.07
C TYR A 97 3.17 9.61 -3.91
N PHE A 98 2.72 9.82 -2.67
CA PHE A 98 3.55 9.78 -1.47
C PHE A 98 3.74 8.37 -0.89
N SER A 99 2.89 7.39 -1.25
CA SER A 99 2.89 6.08 -0.58
C SER A 99 4.19 5.34 -0.83
N ASN A 100 4.79 4.81 0.23
CA ASN A 100 5.85 3.83 0.10
C ASN A 100 5.34 2.54 -0.58
N TYR A 101 6.28 1.78 -1.14
CA TYR A 101 6.04 0.64 -2.01
C TYR A 101 7.11 -0.46 -1.81
N GLY A 102 7.09 -1.49 -2.64
CA GLY A 102 8.04 -2.60 -2.62
C GLY A 102 7.52 -3.83 -1.90
N LYS A 103 8.38 -4.85 -1.81
CA LYS A 103 8.04 -6.19 -1.31
C LYS A 103 7.59 -6.24 0.16
N CYS A 104 7.87 -5.19 0.94
CA CYS A 104 7.40 -5.10 2.33
C CYS A 104 5.98 -4.53 2.43
N THR A 105 5.39 -4.02 1.35
CA THR A 105 3.98 -3.64 1.28
C THR A 105 3.16 -4.88 0.92
N ASP A 106 2.16 -5.21 1.74
CA ASP A 106 1.31 -6.39 1.51
C ASP A 106 0.07 -6.07 0.68
N ILE A 107 -0.53 -4.90 0.92
CA ILE A 107 -1.84 -4.51 0.42
C ILE A 107 -1.98 -2.99 0.39
N PHE A 108 -2.88 -2.49 -0.44
CA PHE A 108 -3.22 -1.08 -0.54
C PHE A 108 -4.66 -0.81 -0.09
N ALA A 109 -4.89 0.36 0.49
CA ALA A 109 -6.22 0.84 0.88
C ALA A 109 -6.36 2.35 0.67
N PRO A 110 -7.59 2.90 0.65
CA PRO A 110 -7.81 4.33 0.47
C PRO A 110 -7.04 5.17 1.50
N GLY A 111 -6.18 6.06 1.01
CA GLY A 111 -5.31 6.89 1.85
C GLY A 111 -5.20 8.34 1.42
N THR A 112 -5.72 8.73 0.25
CA THR A 112 -5.78 10.14 -0.19
C THR A 112 -7.16 10.73 0.10
N ASN A 113 -7.20 11.96 0.64
CA ASN A 113 -8.42 12.74 0.90
C ASN A 113 -9.46 12.00 1.75
N ILE A 114 -9.01 11.35 2.82
CA ILE A 114 -9.86 10.57 3.72
C ILE A 114 -10.43 11.49 4.79
N LYS A 115 -11.76 11.65 4.79
CA LYS A 115 -12.51 12.39 5.82
C LYS A 115 -12.67 11.52 7.07
N SER A 116 -12.29 12.04 8.23
CA SER A 116 -12.44 11.35 9.51
C SER A 116 -12.77 12.31 10.65
N THR A 117 -13.09 11.77 11.83
CA THR A 117 -13.27 12.52 13.07
C THR A 117 -11.96 13.20 13.49
N TRP A 118 -12.06 14.37 14.11
CA TRP A 118 -10.90 15.17 14.50
C TRP A 118 -11.00 15.74 15.91
N ILE A 119 -9.86 16.14 16.48
CA ILE A 119 -9.80 16.81 17.77
C ILE A 119 -10.33 18.26 17.66
N GLY A 120 -11.02 18.73 18.70
CA GLY A 120 -11.48 20.12 18.83
C GLY A 120 -12.96 20.25 19.18
N SER A 121 -13.83 19.35 18.72
CA SER A 121 -15.24 19.27 19.16
C SER A 121 -15.85 17.89 18.89
N LYS A 122 -17.05 17.62 19.44
CA LYS A 122 -17.82 16.38 19.20
C LYS A 122 -18.29 16.18 17.74
N TYR A 123 -18.19 17.20 16.90
CA TYR A 123 -18.57 17.15 15.48
C TYR A 123 -17.39 17.49 14.57
N ALA A 124 -16.19 17.66 15.12
CA ALA A 124 -15.03 18.03 14.34
C ALA A 124 -14.67 16.90 13.39
N VAL A 125 -14.45 17.28 12.13
CA VAL A 125 -14.00 16.40 11.06
C VAL A 125 -12.82 17.06 10.37
N ASN A 126 -11.94 16.24 9.83
CA ASN A 126 -10.84 16.71 9.00
C ASN A 126 -10.63 15.73 7.84
N THR A 127 -10.17 16.25 6.71
CA THR A 127 -9.83 15.45 5.53
C THR A 127 -8.34 15.54 5.32
N ILE A 128 -7.65 14.42 5.50
CA ILE A 128 -6.19 14.35 5.37
C ILE A 128 -5.79 13.11 4.57
N SER A 129 -4.52 13.07 4.19
CA SER A 129 -3.94 12.02 3.36
C SER A 129 -2.74 11.37 4.05
N GLY A 130 -2.54 10.09 3.80
CA GLY A 130 -1.38 9.33 4.28
C GLY A 130 -1.63 7.82 4.31
N THR A 131 -0.57 7.02 4.33
CA THR A 131 -0.66 5.58 4.69
C THR A 131 -1.19 5.40 6.12
N SER A 132 -1.07 6.43 6.97
CA SER A 132 -1.74 6.53 8.27
C SER A 132 -3.27 6.52 8.17
N MET A 133 -3.86 6.86 7.02
CA MET A 133 -5.29 6.81 6.75
C MET A 133 -5.68 5.50 6.06
N ALA A 134 -4.78 4.90 5.28
CA ALA A 134 -4.96 3.58 4.68
C ALA A 134 -4.92 2.45 5.73
N SER A 135 -3.92 2.43 6.60
CA SER A 135 -3.72 1.43 7.66
C SER A 135 -4.97 1.13 8.51
N PRO A 136 -5.72 2.11 9.03
CA PRO A 136 -6.91 1.84 9.85
C PRO A 136 -8.07 1.20 9.06
N HIS A 137 -8.16 1.36 7.73
CA HIS A 137 -9.13 0.61 6.92
C HIS A 137 -8.84 -0.89 7.03
N ILE A 138 -7.57 -1.28 6.91
CA ILE A 138 -7.15 -2.69 7.03
C ILE A 138 -7.33 -3.20 8.46
N CYS A 139 -7.00 -2.39 9.48
CA CYS A 139 -7.28 -2.75 10.87
C CYS A 139 -8.79 -3.01 11.09
N GLY A 140 -9.65 -2.19 10.49
CA GLY A 140 -11.09 -2.39 10.47
C GLY A 140 -11.50 -3.70 9.78
N LEU A 141 -10.90 -4.04 8.64
CA LEU A 141 -11.15 -5.32 7.95
C LEU A 141 -10.71 -6.54 8.77
N LEU A 142 -9.56 -6.46 9.44
CA LEU A 142 -9.10 -7.50 10.36
C LEU A 142 -10.12 -7.68 11.50
N ALA A 143 -10.61 -6.59 12.10
CA ALA A 143 -11.61 -6.64 13.16
C ALA A 143 -12.94 -7.21 12.66
N TYR A 144 -13.34 -6.80 11.46
CA TYR A 144 -14.54 -7.31 10.79
C TYR A 144 -14.45 -8.83 10.58
N TYR A 145 -13.37 -9.35 9.99
CA TYR A 145 -13.21 -10.79 9.78
C TYR A 145 -13.12 -11.59 11.09
N LEU A 146 -12.53 -11.03 12.15
CA LEU A 146 -12.60 -11.63 13.49
C LEU A 146 -14.03 -11.67 14.03
N SER A 147 -14.82 -10.63 13.81
CA SER A 147 -16.22 -10.58 14.25
C SER A 147 -17.11 -11.62 13.57
N LEU A 148 -16.76 -12.02 12.34
CA LEU A 148 -17.48 -13.05 11.58
C LEU A 148 -17.16 -14.48 12.04
N GLN A 149 -16.12 -14.67 12.87
CA GLN A 149 -15.82 -16.00 13.41
C GLN A 149 -16.94 -16.46 14.36
N PRO A 150 -17.30 -17.76 14.36
CA PRO A 150 -18.25 -18.32 15.34
C PRO A 150 -17.84 -18.06 16.79
N ALA A 151 -18.82 -17.99 17.71
CA ALA A 151 -18.52 -17.86 19.14
C ALA A 151 -17.76 -19.08 19.65
N SER A 152 -16.81 -18.88 20.56
CA SER A 152 -15.98 -19.97 21.10
C SER A 152 -16.80 -20.97 21.91
N ASP A 153 -17.97 -20.57 22.39
CA ASP A 153 -18.97 -21.36 23.11
C ASP A 153 -20.13 -21.84 22.20
N SER A 154 -20.03 -21.63 20.89
CA SER A 154 -21.01 -22.14 19.91
C SER A 154 -20.72 -23.59 19.54
N GLU A 155 -21.78 -24.35 19.21
CA GLU A 155 -21.68 -25.68 18.58
C GLU A 155 -20.91 -25.64 17.26
N TYR A 156 -20.95 -24.50 16.55
CA TYR A 156 -20.20 -24.25 15.31
C TYR A 156 -18.81 -23.65 15.56
N SER A 157 -18.29 -23.74 16.79
CA SER A 157 -16.97 -23.19 17.12
C SER A 157 -15.87 -23.85 16.26
N VAL A 158 -14.95 -23.01 15.80
CA VAL A 158 -13.76 -23.43 15.07
C VAL A 158 -12.52 -22.96 15.83
N ALA A 159 -11.36 -23.54 15.50
CA ALA A 159 -10.10 -23.07 16.06
C ALA A 159 -9.92 -21.56 15.82
N PRO A 160 -9.42 -20.78 16.80
CA PRO A 160 -9.17 -19.36 16.62
C PRO A 160 -8.31 -19.10 15.39
N ILE A 161 -8.71 -18.11 14.59
CA ILE A 161 -7.95 -17.74 13.41
C ILE A 161 -6.63 -17.08 13.82
N THR A 162 -5.52 -17.61 13.32
CA THR A 162 -4.19 -17.05 13.61
C THR A 162 -3.94 -15.78 12.80
N PRO A 163 -3.04 -14.89 13.25
CA PRO A 163 -2.64 -13.73 12.46
C PRO A 163 -2.12 -14.05 11.06
N GLU A 164 -1.32 -15.11 10.92
CA GLU A 164 -0.84 -15.57 9.62
C GLU A 164 -2.00 -15.98 8.69
N LYS A 165 -2.95 -16.78 9.19
CA LYS A 165 -4.10 -17.23 8.40
C LYS A 165 -5.00 -16.05 8.01
N LEU A 166 -5.22 -15.11 8.93
CA LEU A 166 -6.05 -13.94 8.65
C LEU A 166 -5.38 -12.98 7.66
N LYS A 167 -4.06 -12.75 7.78
CA LYS A 167 -3.28 -11.96 6.80
C LYS A 167 -3.37 -12.58 5.40
N LYS A 168 -3.15 -13.90 5.28
CA LYS A 168 -3.27 -14.62 4.00
C LYS A 168 -4.68 -14.48 3.41
N ALA A 169 -5.72 -14.69 4.21
CA ALA A 169 -7.11 -14.56 3.77
C ALA A 169 -7.43 -13.14 3.29
N LEU A 170 -7.02 -12.12 4.05
CA LEU A 170 -7.21 -10.71 3.71
C LEU A 170 -6.59 -10.37 2.34
N ILE A 171 -5.37 -10.84 2.08
CA ILE A 171 -4.68 -10.60 0.80
C ILE A 171 -5.34 -11.39 -0.32
N SER A 172 -5.74 -12.64 -0.08
CA SER A 172 -6.31 -13.53 -1.10
C SER A 172 -7.64 -13.08 -1.68
N VAL A 173 -8.37 -12.19 -0.98
CA VAL A 173 -9.66 -11.65 -1.43
C VAL A 173 -9.54 -10.23 -2.00
N GLY A 174 -8.35 -9.63 -1.93
CA GLY A 174 -8.14 -8.29 -2.49
C GLY A 174 -8.24 -8.29 -4.01
N THR A 175 -8.62 -7.15 -4.59
CA THR A 175 -8.65 -6.96 -6.05
C THR A 175 -7.22 -6.84 -6.58
N VAL A 176 -6.81 -7.78 -7.42
CA VAL A 176 -5.45 -7.86 -7.96
C VAL A 176 -5.36 -7.08 -9.26
N GLY A 177 -4.29 -6.31 -9.45
CA GLY A 177 -4.01 -5.61 -10.72
C GLY A 177 -4.80 -4.32 -10.94
N ALA A 178 -5.70 -3.95 -10.03
CA ALA A 178 -6.56 -2.78 -10.18
C ALA A 178 -5.79 -1.44 -10.14
N LEU A 179 -4.63 -1.38 -9.49
CA LEU A 179 -3.95 -0.11 -9.24
C LEU A 179 -2.95 0.26 -10.33
N ALA A 180 -2.97 1.52 -10.77
CA ALA A 180 -1.89 2.15 -11.54
C ALA A 180 -0.75 2.63 -10.64
N ASP A 181 0.40 2.90 -11.27
CA ASP A 181 1.62 3.42 -10.62
C ASP A 181 2.14 2.52 -9.49
N ILE A 182 2.09 1.21 -9.71
CA ILE A 182 2.64 0.19 -8.81
C ILE A 182 3.99 -0.28 -9.35
N PRO A 183 5.12 -0.05 -8.65
CA PRO A 183 6.42 -0.56 -9.07
C PRO A 183 6.44 -2.10 -9.13
N ARG A 184 7.21 -2.66 -10.08
CA ARG A 184 7.23 -4.10 -10.43
C ARG A 184 7.37 -5.06 -9.24
N ASP A 185 8.13 -4.70 -8.21
CA ASP A 185 8.37 -5.53 -7.02
C ASP A 185 7.37 -5.28 -5.87
N THR A 186 6.23 -4.64 -6.17
CA THR A 186 5.20 -4.29 -5.20
C THR A 186 3.92 -5.08 -5.51
N PRO A 187 3.34 -5.80 -4.53
CA PRO A 187 2.05 -6.45 -4.72
C PRO A 187 0.96 -5.45 -5.14
N ASN A 188 0.34 -5.67 -6.30
CA ASN A 188 -0.80 -4.86 -6.76
C ASN A 188 -2.10 -5.47 -6.23
N VAL A 189 -2.38 -5.25 -4.95
CA VAL A 189 -3.56 -5.79 -4.25
C VAL A 189 -4.31 -4.64 -3.58
N LEU A 190 -5.51 -4.33 -4.06
CA LEU A 190 -6.41 -3.36 -3.44
C LEU A 190 -7.35 -4.08 -2.46
N ALA A 191 -7.46 -3.54 -1.24
CA ALA A 191 -8.29 -4.12 -0.19
C ALA A 191 -9.77 -4.23 -0.57
N TRP A 192 -10.37 -5.37 -0.26
CA TRP A 192 -11.79 -5.65 -0.47
C TRP A 192 -12.40 -6.31 0.77
N ASN A 193 -13.66 -5.97 1.06
CA ASN A 193 -14.33 -6.30 2.32
C ASN A 193 -15.34 -7.45 2.23
N GLY A 194 -15.39 -8.21 1.13
CA GLY A 194 -16.42 -9.24 0.97
C GLY A 194 -17.75 -8.75 0.40
N GLY A 195 -17.86 -7.47 -0.01
CA GLY A 195 -19.13 -6.88 -0.46
C GLY A 195 -20.21 -6.83 0.62
N GLY A 196 -19.81 -6.90 1.90
CA GLY A 196 -20.73 -6.96 3.04
C GLY A 196 -21.28 -8.36 3.36
N CYS A 197 -20.80 -9.42 2.70
CA CYS A 197 -21.13 -10.79 3.07
C CYS A 197 -20.77 -11.07 4.54
N ASN A 198 -21.69 -11.60 5.32
CA ASN A 198 -21.48 -11.88 6.75
C ASN A 198 -20.94 -13.29 7.03
N ASN A 199 -20.54 -14.04 6.01
CA ASN A 199 -19.94 -15.36 6.15
C ASN A 199 -18.47 -15.31 5.72
N TYR A 200 -17.57 -15.43 6.70
CA TYR A 200 -16.12 -15.39 6.46
C TYR A 200 -15.65 -16.45 5.45
N THR A 201 -16.16 -17.67 5.55
CA THR A 201 -15.79 -18.78 4.65
C THR A 201 -16.18 -18.46 3.22
N SER A 202 -17.40 -17.98 3.00
CA SER A 202 -17.89 -17.58 1.67
C SER A 202 -17.08 -16.42 1.08
N ILE A 203 -16.65 -15.45 1.90
CA ILE A 203 -15.77 -14.36 1.45
C ILE A 203 -14.44 -14.91 0.94
N VAL A 204 -13.80 -15.81 1.70
CA VAL A 204 -12.50 -16.37 1.34
C VAL A 204 -12.60 -17.31 0.13
N GLU A 205 -13.66 -18.12 0.05
CA GLU A 205 -13.91 -19.01 -1.08
C GLU A 205 -14.21 -18.28 -2.40
N ALA A 206 -14.81 -17.08 -2.33
CA ALA A 206 -15.01 -16.24 -3.51
C ALA A 206 -13.69 -15.81 -4.17
N GLY A 207 -12.59 -15.78 -3.42
CA GLY A 207 -11.26 -15.46 -3.91
C GLY A 207 -11.10 -13.99 -4.35
N SER A 208 -10.06 -13.73 -5.13
CA SER A 208 -9.76 -12.41 -5.68
C SER A 208 -10.41 -12.19 -7.04
N VAL A 209 -10.68 -10.93 -7.35
CA VAL A 209 -10.93 -10.47 -8.72
C VAL A 209 -9.61 -9.94 -9.28
N THR A 210 -9.21 -10.40 -10.46
CA THR A 210 -8.03 -9.89 -11.17
C THR A 210 -8.47 -8.95 -12.28
N ILE A 211 -7.88 -7.75 -12.31
CA ILE A 211 -8.08 -6.75 -13.34
C ILE A 211 -6.83 -6.73 -14.22
N GLU A 212 -7.00 -7.03 -15.49
CA GLU A 212 -5.95 -6.82 -16.50
C GLU A 212 -5.95 -5.34 -16.87
N ARG A 213 -4.94 -4.60 -16.43
CA ARG A 213 -4.66 -3.27 -16.95
C ARG A 213 -3.72 -3.41 -18.13
N GLU A 214 -4.09 -2.85 -19.27
CA GLU A 214 -3.11 -2.55 -20.31
C GLU A 214 -2.02 -1.70 -19.67
N ALA A 215 -0.77 -2.12 -19.78
CA ALA A 215 0.34 -1.33 -19.29
C ALA A 215 0.25 0.04 -19.96
N GLU A 216 0.17 1.12 -19.18
CA GLU A 216 0.69 2.43 -19.62
C GLU A 216 2.22 2.25 -19.73
N ASP A 217 2.66 1.44 -20.69
CA ASP A 217 3.97 1.60 -21.26
C ASP A 217 3.81 2.90 -22.04
N SER A 218 4.40 3.99 -21.53
CA SER A 218 4.57 5.18 -22.36
C SER A 218 5.34 4.70 -23.57
N THR A 219 4.63 4.42 -24.65
CA THR A 219 5.23 3.82 -25.83
C THR A 219 6.27 4.82 -26.34
N ILE A 220 7.29 4.35 -27.04
CA ILE A 220 8.24 5.24 -27.70
C ILE A 220 7.49 6.31 -28.52
N ASP A 221 6.36 5.95 -29.12
CA ASP A 221 5.44 6.85 -29.82
C ASP A 221 4.86 7.97 -28.94
N ASP A 222 4.57 7.71 -27.65
CA ASP A 222 4.09 8.74 -26.72
C ASP A 222 5.22 9.69 -26.29
N LEU A 223 6.43 9.17 -26.16
CA LEU A 223 7.63 9.97 -25.90
C LEU A 223 8.01 10.82 -27.12
N GLU A 224 7.91 10.25 -28.34
CA GLU A 224 8.12 10.95 -29.60
C GLU A 224 7.08 12.06 -29.80
N LYS A 225 5.79 11.79 -29.55
CA LYS A 225 4.75 12.81 -29.59
C LYS A 225 4.97 13.94 -28.60
N ALA A 226 5.39 13.63 -27.36
CA ALA A 226 5.67 14.66 -26.37
C ALA A 226 6.86 15.55 -26.80
N ILE A 227 7.90 14.96 -27.40
CA ILE A 227 9.04 15.70 -27.95
C ILE A 227 8.63 16.55 -29.17
N GLU A 228 7.77 16.03 -30.05
CA GLU A 228 7.26 16.77 -31.21
C GLU A 228 6.35 17.93 -30.79
N GLU A 229 5.46 17.74 -29.81
CA GLU A 229 4.62 18.81 -29.27
C GLU A 229 5.43 19.90 -28.58
N ASP A 230 6.43 19.54 -27.77
CA ASP A 230 7.34 20.53 -27.17
C ASP A 230 8.18 21.24 -28.23
N PHE A 231 8.62 20.54 -29.28
CA PHE A 231 9.35 21.15 -30.40
C PHE A 231 8.47 22.10 -31.22
N GLU A 232 7.21 21.75 -31.48
CA GLU A 232 6.22 22.62 -32.12
C GLU A 232 5.97 23.89 -31.29
N VAL A 233 5.81 23.76 -29.97
CA VAL A 233 5.65 24.90 -29.05
C VAL A 233 6.89 25.79 -29.02
N LEU A 234 8.09 25.20 -28.93
CA LEU A 234 9.37 25.92 -29.00
C LEU A 234 9.53 26.62 -30.35
N SER A 235 9.22 25.96 -31.46
CA SER A 235 9.30 26.55 -32.80
C SER A 235 8.30 27.69 -32.98
N GLY A 236 7.07 27.54 -32.49
CA GLY A 236 6.02 28.56 -32.50
C GLY A 236 6.39 29.81 -31.68
N GLN A 237 7.12 29.64 -30.58
CA GLN A 237 7.67 30.75 -29.80
C GLN A 237 8.88 31.41 -30.48
N VAL A 238 9.74 30.62 -31.16
CA VAL A 238 10.93 31.13 -31.87
C VAL A 238 10.57 31.90 -33.16
N VAL A 239 9.44 31.60 -33.81
CA VAL A 239 8.98 32.32 -35.03
C VAL A 239 8.62 33.79 -34.77
N LYS A 240 8.48 34.23 -33.52
CA LYS A 240 8.34 35.67 -33.17
C LYS A 240 9.66 36.45 -33.09
N GLY A 241 10.81 35.82 -33.30
CA GLY A 241 12.10 36.52 -33.24
C GLY A 241 13.19 35.91 -34.11
N ALA A 242 13.57 36.65 -35.16
CA ALA A 242 14.80 36.53 -35.96
C ALA A 242 14.87 35.47 -37.07
N LYS A 243 14.78 35.96 -38.31
CA LYS A 243 14.98 35.24 -39.59
C LYS A 243 16.37 34.60 -39.82
N ASN A 244 17.30 34.64 -38.86
CA ASN A 244 18.67 34.10 -39.01
C ASN A 244 19.00 32.93 -38.06
N VAL A 245 18.06 32.47 -37.23
CA VAL A 245 18.28 31.34 -36.29
C VAL A 245 17.92 29.98 -36.90
N GLY A 246 16.98 29.95 -37.86
CA GLY A 246 16.42 28.71 -38.42
C GLY A 246 17.44 27.72 -38.98
N SER A 247 18.42 28.18 -39.76
CA SER A 247 19.38 27.28 -40.42
C SER A 247 20.42 26.66 -39.49
N LYS A 248 20.71 27.30 -38.34
CA LYS A 248 21.57 26.74 -37.29
C LYS A 248 20.80 25.80 -36.37
N ALA A 249 19.55 26.14 -36.06
CA ALA A 249 18.66 25.29 -35.27
C ALA A 249 18.36 23.97 -36.00
N GLU A 250 18.05 24.01 -37.30
CA GLU A 250 17.86 22.79 -38.12
C GLU A 250 19.11 21.91 -38.15
N LYS A 251 20.31 22.50 -38.29
CA LYS A 251 21.57 21.74 -38.26
C LYS A 251 21.85 21.12 -36.89
N PHE A 252 21.48 21.81 -35.81
CA PHE A 252 21.66 21.30 -34.45
C PHE A 252 20.66 20.17 -34.13
N ALA A 253 19.40 20.32 -34.53
CA ALA A 253 18.37 19.29 -34.42
C ALA A 253 18.77 18.01 -35.17
N LYS A 254 19.24 18.13 -36.43
CA LYS A 254 19.79 16.98 -37.18
C LYS A 254 20.97 16.32 -36.48
N LYS A 255 21.80 17.10 -35.78
CA LYS A 255 22.96 16.57 -35.06
C LYS A 255 22.55 15.82 -33.79
N ILE A 256 21.54 16.31 -33.08
CA ILE A 256 20.94 15.60 -31.93
C ILE A 256 20.28 14.31 -32.40
N HIS A 257 19.47 14.36 -33.45
CA HIS A 257 18.78 13.18 -33.97
C HIS A 257 19.75 12.07 -34.37
N ASN A 258 20.87 12.44 -35.02
CA ASN A 258 21.91 11.48 -35.37
C ASN A 258 22.67 10.93 -34.15
N LEU A 259 22.89 11.75 -33.11
CA LEU A 259 23.52 11.31 -31.86
C LEU A 259 22.63 10.33 -31.09
N VAL A 260 21.34 10.61 -31.03
CA VAL A 260 20.35 9.73 -30.40
C VAL A 260 20.26 8.41 -31.14
N GLU A 261 20.19 8.41 -32.48
CA GLU A 261 20.20 7.16 -33.25
C GLU A 261 21.47 6.32 -33.06
N GLU A 262 22.64 6.96 -32.98
CA GLU A 262 23.92 6.28 -32.77
C GLU A 262 24.02 5.68 -31.35
N GLU A 263 23.60 6.41 -30.31
CA GLU A 263 23.53 5.89 -28.94
C GLU A 263 22.50 4.75 -28.82
N LEU A 264 21.36 4.85 -29.49
CA LEU A 264 20.33 3.80 -29.49
C LEU A 264 20.82 2.51 -30.17
N LYS A 265 21.51 2.62 -31.31
CA LYS A 265 22.12 1.47 -32.00
C LYS A 265 23.22 0.83 -31.16
N THR A 266 23.93 1.62 -30.34
CA THR A 266 24.96 1.12 -29.43
C THR A 266 24.32 0.39 -28.26
N PHE A 267 23.29 0.97 -27.64
CA PHE A 267 22.53 0.36 -26.55
C PHE A 267 21.83 -0.95 -26.94
N LEU A 268 21.23 -1.01 -28.15
CA LEU A 268 20.60 -2.23 -28.68
C LEU A 268 21.62 -3.33 -29.02
N LYS A 269 22.86 -2.97 -29.34
CA LYS A 269 23.95 -3.94 -29.54
C LYS A 269 24.50 -4.48 -28.22
N GLU A 270 24.54 -3.66 -27.16
CA GLU A 270 25.01 -4.08 -25.84
C GLU A 270 24.00 -4.95 -25.08
N THR A 271 22.71 -4.84 -25.42
CA THR A 271 21.61 -5.62 -24.80
C THR A 271 21.27 -6.91 -25.54
N ALA A 272 21.89 -7.18 -26.69
CA ALA A 272 21.66 -8.36 -27.52
C ALA A 272 22.70 -9.51 -27.32
N LEU A 273 23.38 -9.55 -26.17
CA LEU A 273 24.30 -10.63 -25.76
C LEU A 273 23.83 -11.30 -24.47
#